data_AF-A0A3D5JEX3-F1
#
_entry.id   AF-A0A3D5JEX3-F1
#
_cell.length_a   1.000
_cell.length_b   1.000
_cell.length_c   1.000
_cell.angle_alpha   90.00
_cell.angle_beta   90.00
_cell.angle_gamma   90.00
#
_symmetry.space_group_name_H-M   'P 1'
#
loop_
_entity.id
_entity.type
_entity.pdbx_description
1 polymer ?
#
loop_
_entity_poly.entity_id
_entity_poly.type
_entity_poly.pdbx_seq_one_letter_code
_entity_poly.pdbx_strand_id
1 'polypeptide(L)' 'MMVEIMMITKELEDSEELLKILHTQQVIPGRKYQVISCADVMSSMTLQQEEQPAILTFYIADKIYVVQVED' A
#
# COMPACT_ATOMS: atom_id res chain seq x y z
N MET A 1 11.13 -7.36 2.14
CA MET A 1 11.50 -5.93 2.21
C MET A 1 10.48 -5.25 3.10
N MET A 2 10.90 -4.54 4.15
CA MET A 2 9.99 -3.72 4.96
C MET A 2 9.93 -2.29 4.43
N VAL A 3 8.72 -1.73 4.45
CA VAL A 3 8.46 -0.36 4.03
C VAL A 3 7.54 0.33 5.03
N GLU A 4 7.79 1.62 5.27
CA GLU A 4 6.86 2.48 5.99
C GLU A 4 6.13 3.38 4.98
N ILE A 5 4.81 3.43 5.08
CA ILE A 5 4.01 4.33 4.25
C ILE A 5 4.10 5.72 4.86
N MET A 6 4.67 6.67 4.13
CA MET A 6 4.85 8.03 4.64
C MET A 6 3.64 8.92 4.34
N MET A 7 3.15 8.83 3.12
CA MET A 7 2.05 9.68 2.64
C MET A 7 1.40 9.08 1.40
N ILE A 8 0.20 9.54 1.10
CA ILE A 8 -0.51 9.25 -0.15
C ILE A 8 -0.54 10.51 -1.01
N THR A 9 -0.66 10.34 -2.33
CA THR A 9 -0.79 11.48 -3.24
C THR A 9 -2.13 12.19 -3.04
N LYS A 10 -2.16 13.49 -3.36
CA LYS A 10 -3.40 14.29 -3.39
C LYS A 10 -4.48 13.68 -4.29
N GLU A 11 -4.09 13.10 -5.43
CA GLU A 11 -5.03 12.42 -6.33
C GLU A 11 -5.77 11.27 -5.63
N LEU A 12 -5.06 10.52 -4.79
CA LEU A 12 -5.64 9.46 -4.00
C LEU A 12 -6.54 10.03 -2.89
N GLU A 13 -6.10 11.08 -2.21
CA GLU A 13 -6.87 11.78 -1.17
C GLU A 13 -8.18 12.40 -1.69
N ASP A 14 -8.17 12.95 -2.91
CA ASP A 14 -9.34 13.60 -3.52
C ASP A 14 -10.34 12.57 -4.10
N SER A 15 -9.98 11.27 -4.13
CA SER A 15 -10.82 10.20 -4.67
C SER A 15 -11.42 9.33 -3.56
N GLU A 16 -12.72 9.50 -3.31
CA GLU A 16 -13.46 8.71 -2.32
C GLU A 16 -13.37 7.19 -2.59
N GLU A 17 -13.42 6.80 -3.86
CA GLU A 17 -13.33 5.39 -4.28
C GLU A 17 -11.96 4.80 -3.94
N LEU A 18 -10.87 5.50 -4.28
CA LEU A 18 -9.51 5.02 -4.02
C LEU A 18 -9.20 5.00 -2.52
N LEU A 19 -9.64 6.02 -1.77
CA LEU A 19 -9.54 6.03 -0.32
C LEU A 19 -10.26 4.84 0.32
N LYS A 20 -11.47 4.52 -0.16
CA LYS A 20 -12.24 3.38 0.35
C LYS A 20 -11.49 2.06 0.13
N ILE A 21 -10.78 1.91 -0.99
CA ILE A 21 -9.94 0.74 -1.24
C ILE A 21 -8.81 0.67 -0.20
N LEU A 22 -8.05 1.76 0.02
CA LEU A 22 -6.99 1.77 1.03
C LEU A 22 -7.50 1.46 2.44
N HIS A 23 -8.63 2.06 2.82
CA HIS A 23 -9.26 1.81 4.12
C HIS A 23 -9.68 0.35 4.28
N THR A 24 -10.27 -0.24 3.24
CA THR A 24 -10.67 -1.66 3.24
C THR A 24 -9.46 -2.59 3.36
N GLN A 25 -8.36 -2.23 2.71
CA GLN A 25 -7.10 -2.96 2.78
C GLN A 25 -6.26 -2.60 4.01
N GLN A 26 -6.74 -1.71 4.89
CA GLN A 26 -6.02 -1.21 6.08
C GLN A 26 -4.62 -0.67 5.79
N VAL A 27 -4.46 -0.01 4.64
CA VAL A 27 -3.20 0.63 4.22
C VAL A 27 -3.22 2.08 4.69
N ILE A 28 -2.38 2.40 5.68
CA ILE A 28 -2.44 3.66 6.43
C ILE A 28 -1.04 4.29 6.51
N PRO A 29 -0.89 5.61 6.27
CA PRO A 29 0.35 6.33 6.54
C PRO A 29 0.83 6.23 8.00
N GLY A 30 2.14 6.26 8.21
CA GLY A 30 2.83 6.07 9.49
C GLY A 30 2.92 4.62 9.95
N ARG A 31 2.50 3.66 9.12
CA ARG A 31 2.58 2.24 9.44
C ARG A 31 3.57 1.49 8.57
N LYS A 32 4.18 0.46 9.17
CA LYS A 32 5.13 -0.46 8.52
C LYS A 32 4.40 -1.68 7.95
N TYR A 33 4.85 -2.10 6.78
CA TYR A 33 4.34 -3.25 6.05
C TYR A 33 5.52 -4.06 5.48
N GLN A 34 5.37 -5.37 5.49
CA GLN A 34 6.27 -6.25 4.77
C GLN A 34 5.74 -6.43 3.35
N VAL A 35 6.57 -6.15 2.34
CA VAL A 35 6.25 -6.50 0.95
C VAL A 35 6.47 -8.01 0.78
N ILE A 36 5.38 -8.74 0.52
CA ILE A 36 5.38 -10.20 0.37
C ILE A 36 5.60 -10.60 -1.08
N SER A 37 4.92 -9.95 -2.02
CA SER A 37 5.02 -10.28 -3.44
C SER A 37 4.67 -9.08 -4.33
N CYS A 38 5.23 -9.11 -5.53
CA CYS A 38 4.79 -8.31 -6.68
C CYS A 38 4.44 -9.29 -7.79
N ALA A 39 3.23 -9.21 -8.32
CA ALA A 39 2.71 -10.10 -9.34
C ALA A 39 2.39 -9.30 -10.60
N ASP A 40 3.32 -9.27 -11.56
CA ASP A 40 3.20 -8.49 -12.80
C ASP A 40 2.00 -8.90 -13.64
N VAL A 41 1.66 -10.20 -13.67
CA VAL A 41 0.49 -10.72 -14.41
C VAL A 41 -0.82 -10.14 -13.89
N MET A 42 -0.91 -9.87 -12.58
CA MET A 42 -2.09 -9.27 -11.96
C MET A 42 -1.95 -7.75 -11.77
N SER A 43 -0.82 -7.17 -12.17
CA SER A 43 -0.46 -5.77 -11.93
C SER A 43 -0.74 -5.34 -10.48
N SER A 44 -0.31 -6.18 -9.53
CA SER A 44 -0.61 -5.98 -8.11
C SER A 44 0.55 -6.36 -7.20
N MET A 45 0.58 -5.79 -6.00
CA MET A 45 1.49 -6.16 -4.93
C MET A 45 0.72 -6.56 -3.67
N THR A 46 1.32 -7.45 -2.89
CA THR A 46 0.80 -7.86 -1.58
C THR A 46 1.68 -7.30 -0.48
N LEU A 47 1.06 -6.53 0.40
CA LEU A 47 1.63 -6.03 1.64
C LEU A 47 1.09 -6.87 2.80
N GLN A 48 1.90 -7.08 3.84
CA GLN A 48 1.49 -7.74 5.06
C GLN A 48 1.73 -6.80 6.23
N GLN A 49 0.71 -6.64 7.06
CA GLN A 49 0.82 -6.05 8.38
C GLN A 49 0.16 -7.01 9.37
N GLU A 50 0.93 -7.48 10.35
CA GLU A 50 0.50 -8.54 11.27
C GLU A 50 -0.02 -9.77 10.50
N GLU A 51 -1.25 -10.22 10.75
CA GLU A 51 -1.87 -11.39 10.09
C GLU A 51 -2.74 -11.01 8.87
N GLN A 52 -2.89 -9.73 8.55
CA GLN A 52 -3.80 -9.29 7.49
C GLN A 52 -3.03 -8.88 6.22
N PRO A 53 -3.17 -9.64 5.11
CA PRO A 53 -2.61 -9.23 3.83
C PRO A 53 -3.48 -8.14 3.19
N ALA A 54 -2.82 -7.19 2.56
CA ALA A 54 -3.41 -6.13 1.75
C ALA A 54 -2.95 -6.30 0.31
N ILE A 55 -3.90 -6.34 -0.64
CA ILE A 55 -3.59 -6.45 -2.06
C ILE A 55 -3.88 -5.10 -2.72
N LEU A 56 -2.84 -4.50 -3.29
CA LEU A 56 -2.92 -3.23 -4.00
C LEU A 56 -2.61 -3.44 -5.48
N THR A 57 -3.42 -2.85 -6.35
CA THR A 57 -3.04 -2.73 -7.77
C THR A 57 -1.86 -1.75 -7.90
N PHE A 58 -1.03 -1.93 -8.92
CA PHE A 58 0.09 -1.03 -9.20
C PHE A 58 -0.36 0.41 -9.41
N TYR A 59 -1.57 0.62 -9.96
CA TYR A 59 -2.17 1.94 -10.08
C TYR A 59 -2.34 2.67 -8.74
N ILE A 60 -2.69 1.93 -7.69
CA ILE A 60 -2.84 2.48 -6.33
C ILE A 60 -1.49 2.55 -5.64
N ALA A 61 -0.65 1.52 -5.78
CA ALA A 61 0.68 1.48 -5.20
C ALA A 61 1.57 2.65 -5.66
N ASP A 62 1.49 3.03 -6.95
CA ASP A 62 2.22 4.15 -7.54
C ASP A 62 1.84 5.52 -6.93
N LYS A 63 0.68 5.59 -6.26
CA LYS A 63 0.18 6.79 -5.58
C LYS A 63 0.53 6.83 -4.09
N ILE A 64 1.30 5.87 -3.60
CA ILE A 64 1.71 5.76 -2.20
C ILE A 64 3.21 6.00 -2.12
N TYR A 65 3.60 6.95 -1.27
CA TYR A 65 5.00 7.21 -0.98
C TYR A 65 5.43 6.35 0.20
N VAL A 66 6.49 5.59 -0.02
CA VAL A 66 7.06 4.69 0.99
C VAL A 66 8.55 4.97 1.18
N VAL A 67 9.04 4.68 2.38
CA VAL A 67 10.48 4.58 2.65
C VAL A 67 10.81 3.15 3.02
N GLN A 68 11.95 2.66 2.52
CA GLN A 68 12.47 1.38 2.98
C GLN A 68 12.95 1.55 4.41
N VAL A 69 12.56 0.62 5.27
CA VAL A 69 12.99 0.58 6.68
C VAL A 69 13.68 -0.75 6.95
N GLU A 70 14.68 -0.73 7.82
CA GLU A 70 15.27 -1.94 8.37
C GLU A 70 14.31 -2.54 9.40
N ASP A 71 14.29 -3.88 9.49
CA ASP A 71 13.53 -4.64 10.49
C ASP A 71 14.03 -4.34 11.92
#